data_AF-A0AA38C324-F1
#
_entry.id   AF-A0AA38C324-F1
#
_cell.length_a   1.000
_cell.length_b   1.000
_cell.length_c   1.000
_cell.angle_alpha   90.00
_cell.angle_beta   90.00
_cell.angle_gamma   90.00
#
_symmetry.space_group_name_H-M   'P 1'
#
loop_
_entity.id
_entity.type
_entity.pdbx_description
1 polymer ?
#
loop_
_entity_poly.entity_id
_entity_poly.type
_entity_poly.pdbx_seq_one_letter_code
_entity_poly.pdbx_strand_id
1 'polypeptide(L)'
;VTFSNECKVSFTKLKGLHVRQQIINTILKLANGWRQTRKHAGSATESLINEYATSGLYLVWTTDVERGEEVLQVLKIWNVLNCVEVPSLRRRLENIFATYTPEYIQRCKAKLLD
;
A
#
# COMPACT_ATOMS: atom_id res chain seq x y z
N VAL A 1 9.82 3.59 3.87
CA VAL A 1 8.41 3.23 4.18
C VAL A 1 7.76 4.40 4.89
N THR A 2 6.55 4.79 4.52
CA THR A 2 5.79 5.89 5.13
C THR A 2 4.42 5.42 5.56
N PHE A 3 3.84 6.06 6.57
CA PHE A 3 2.53 5.74 7.12
C PHE A 3 1.61 6.95 7.07
N SER A 4 0.38 6.78 6.57
CA SER A 4 -0.65 7.81 6.68
C SER A 4 -1.02 8.06 8.15
N ASN A 5 -1.67 9.19 8.41
CA ASN A 5 -2.19 9.48 9.75
C ASN A 5 -3.33 8.51 10.11
N GLU A 6 -4.19 8.17 9.16
CA GLU A 6 -5.25 7.18 9.35
C GLU A 6 -4.68 5.82 9.75
N CYS A 7 -3.58 5.39 9.13
CA CYS A 7 -2.91 4.14 9.48
C CYS A 7 -2.37 4.17 10.92
N LYS A 8 -1.70 5.27 11.31
CA LYS A 8 -1.20 5.42 12.69
C LYS A 8 -2.35 5.32 13.69
N VAL A 9 -3.45 6.04 13.44
CA VAL A 9 -4.65 6.02 14.28
C VAL A 9 -5.24 4.60 14.35
N SER A 10 -5.48 3.95 13.22
CA SER A 10 -6.04 2.59 13.21
C SER A 10 -5.14 1.58 13.91
N PHE A 11 -3.81 1.71 13.75
CA PHE A 11 -2.85 0.83 14.40
C PHE A 11 -2.92 0.93 15.92
N THR A 12 -3.09 2.13 16.49
CA THR A 12 -3.26 2.29 17.94
C THR A 12 -4.53 1.61 18.48
N LYS A 13 -5.58 1.53 17.65
CA LYS A 13 -6.88 0.92 18.00
C LYS A 13 -6.89 -0.61 17.92
N LEU A 14 -5.86 -1.24 17.34
CA LEU A 14 -5.78 -2.69 17.23
C LEU A 14 -5.74 -3.35 18.60
N LYS A 15 -6.65 -4.30 18.84
CA LYS A 15 -6.67 -5.11 20.06
C LYS A 15 -5.89 -6.41 19.82
N GLY A 16 -5.05 -6.78 20.79
CA GLY A 16 -4.27 -8.01 20.76
C GLY A 16 -2.84 -7.82 20.24
N LEU A 17 -1.87 -8.25 21.05
CA LEU A 17 -0.44 -8.19 20.71
C LEU A 17 -0.12 -9.01 19.47
N HIS A 18 -0.72 -10.20 19.33
CA HIS A 18 -0.52 -11.08 18.19
C HIS A 18 -0.91 -10.41 16.86
N VAL A 19 -2.08 -9.74 16.82
CA VAL A 19 -2.57 -9.04 15.62
C VAL A 19 -1.59 -7.93 15.21
N ARG A 20 -1.15 -7.12 16.18
CA ARG A 20 -0.16 -6.04 15.94
C ARG A 20 1.14 -6.61 15.37
N GLN A 21 1.64 -7.71 15.94
CA GLN A 21 2.88 -8.33 15.49
C GLN A 21 2.76 -8.92 14.08
N GLN A 22 1.64 -9.55 13.74
CA GLN A 22 1.38 -10.04 12.38
C GLN A 22 1.37 -8.91 11.35
N ILE A 23 0.75 -7.78 11.68
CA ILE A 23 0.74 -6.59 10.80
C ILE A 23 2.15 -6.02 10.64
N ILE A 24 2.91 -5.86 11.73
CA ILE A 24 4.30 -5.39 11.67
C ILE A 24 5.15 -6.33 10.80
N ASN A 25 5.05 -7.65 11.01
CA ASN A 25 5.79 -8.63 10.23
C ASN A 25 5.44 -8.56 8.73
N THR A 26 4.16 -8.32 8.42
CA THR A 26 3.71 -8.11 7.03
C THR A 26 4.34 -6.85 6.43
N ILE A 27 4.36 -5.74 7.17
CA ILE A 27 4.98 -4.49 6.73
C ILE A 27 6.49 -4.67 6.53
N LEU A 28 7.18 -5.36 7.45
CA LEU A 28 8.62 -5.67 7.31
C LEU A 28 8.89 -6.53 6.08
N LYS A 29 8.05 -7.54 5.84
CA LYS A 29 8.14 -8.37 4.63
C LYS A 29 8.02 -7.53 3.35
N LEU A 30 7.07 -6.60 3.31
CA LEU A 30 6.90 -5.65 2.20
C LEU A 30 8.11 -4.70 2.05
N ALA A 31 8.63 -4.17 3.16
CA ALA A 31 9.79 -3.30 3.17
C ALA A 31 11.05 -4.00 2.65
N ASN A 32 11.17 -5.31 2.89
CA ASN A 32 12.23 -6.17 2.39
C ASN A 32 12.00 -6.63 0.94
N GLY A 33 11.18 -5.92 0.17
CA GLY A 33 11.02 -6.14 -1.27
C GLY A 33 10.04 -7.24 -1.66
N TRP A 34 9.32 -7.85 -0.72
CA TRP A 34 8.24 -8.76 -1.09
C TRP A 34 7.15 -8.00 -1.85
N ARG A 35 6.80 -8.48 -3.04
CA ARG A 35 5.73 -7.92 -3.87
C ARG A 35 4.74 -9.03 -4.22
N GLN A 36 3.45 -8.72 -4.11
CA GLN A 36 2.43 -9.63 -4.61
C GLN A 36 2.48 -9.69 -6.14
N THR A 37 2.26 -10.87 -6.71
CA THR A 37 2.02 -11.02 -8.16
C THR A 37 0.72 -10.31 -8.49
N ARG A 38 0.81 -9.20 -9.23
CA ARG A 38 -0.35 -8.44 -9.68
C ARG A 38 -1.13 -9.29 -10.67
N LYS A 39 -2.39 -9.58 -10.38
CA LYS A 39 -3.33 -10.07 -11.41
C LYS A 39 -3.67 -8.86 -12.27
N HIS A 40 -3.37 -8.91 -13.56
CA HIS A 40 -3.56 -7.82 -14.53
C HIS A 40 -5.06 -7.58 -14.88
N ALA A 41 -5.92 -7.53 -13.87
CA ALA A 41 -7.35 -7.30 -14.05
C ALA A 41 -7.71 -5.97 -13.37
N GLY A 42 -7.49 -4.87 -14.08
CA GLY A 42 -7.81 -3.51 -13.61
C GLY A 42 -7.10 -2.42 -14.42
N SER A 43 -7.59 -1.20 -14.30
CA SER A 43 -6.99 0.02 -14.83
C SER A 43 -5.52 0.18 -14.38
N ALA A 44 -4.75 0.96 -15.13
CA ALA A 44 -3.37 1.26 -14.81
C ALA A 44 -3.22 1.85 -13.39
N THR A 45 -4.20 2.63 -12.92
CA THR A 45 -4.24 3.21 -11.57
C THR A 45 -4.71 2.23 -10.49
N GLU A 46 -5.72 1.40 -10.77
CA GLU A 46 -6.20 0.35 -9.84
C GLU A 46 -5.07 -0.58 -9.43
N SER A 47 -4.21 -0.94 -10.40
CA SER A 47 -3.07 -1.82 -10.12
C SER A 47 -2.03 -1.22 -9.17
N LEU A 48 -2.08 0.08 -8.85
CA LEU A 48 -1.19 0.72 -7.86
C LEU A 48 -1.58 0.41 -6.41
N ILE A 49 -2.88 0.12 -6.18
CA ILE A 49 -3.42 -0.19 -4.86
C ILE A 49 -3.18 -1.67 -4.59
N ASN A 50 -2.50 -1.96 -3.48
CA ASN A 50 -2.22 -3.31 -3.04
C ASN A 50 -2.91 -3.55 -1.70
N GLU A 51 -3.40 -4.77 -1.52
CA GLU A 51 -4.19 -5.16 -0.37
C GLU A 51 -3.78 -6.57 0.07
N TYR A 52 -3.74 -6.80 1.38
CA TYR A 52 -3.45 -8.11 1.93
C TYR A 52 -4.28 -8.38 3.17
N ALA A 53 -5.00 -9.50 3.16
CA ALA A 53 -5.71 -9.97 4.33
C ALA A 53 -4.72 -10.58 5.33
N THR A 54 -4.69 -10.04 6.54
CA THR A 54 -3.87 -10.54 7.65
C THR A 54 -4.61 -10.37 8.97
N SER A 55 -4.70 -11.43 9.77
CA SER A 55 -5.37 -11.43 11.08
C SER A 55 -6.81 -10.87 11.07
N GLY A 56 -7.60 -11.18 10.04
CA GLY A 56 -8.99 -10.71 9.90
C GLY A 56 -9.13 -9.24 9.48
N LEU A 57 -8.02 -8.56 9.22
CA LEU A 57 -7.96 -7.18 8.74
C LEU A 57 -7.29 -7.13 7.36
N TYR A 58 -7.38 -5.98 6.72
CA TYR A 58 -6.72 -5.69 5.46
C TYR A 58 -5.65 -4.64 5.67
N LEU A 59 -4.43 -4.95 5.24
CA LEU A 59 -3.37 -3.97 5.07
C LEU A 59 -3.47 -3.41 3.64
N VAL A 60 -3.58 -2.09 3.51
CA VAL A 60 -3.66 -1.41 2.21
C VAL A 60 -2.46 -0.49 2.02
N TRP A 61 -1.77 -0.62 0.89
CA TRP A 61 -0.58 0.17 0.60
C TRP A 61 -0.42 0.47 -0.89
N THR A 62 0.43 1.43 -1.20
CA THR A 62 0.92 1.68 -2.56
C THR A 62 2.45 1.73 -2.59
N THR A 63 3.00 1.55 -3.78
CA THR A 63 4.37 1.95 -4.10
C THR A 63 4.28 3.29 -4.83
N ASP A 64 4.87 4.32 -4.25
CA ASP A 64 4.94 5.67 -4.82
C ASP A 64 6.37 5.99 -5.25
N VAL A 65 6.55 7.13 -5.92
CA VAL A 65 7.87 7.61 -6.34
C VAL A 65 8.10 9.01 -5.80
N GLU A 66 9.06 9.15 -4.89
CA GLU A 66 9.53 10.46 -4.46
C GLU A 66 10.70 10.92 -5.35
N ARG A 67 10.61 12.17 -5.80
CA ARG A 67 11.63 12.79 -6.64
C ARG A 67 12.55 13.60 -5.73
N GLY A 68 13.67 13.00 -5.34
CA GLY A 68 14.82 13.70 -4.74
C GLY A 68 15.92 13.90 -5.79
N GLU A 69 17.18 13.88 -5.35
CA GLU A 69 18.34 13.79 -6.27
C GLU A 69 18.34 12.47 -7.06
N GLU A 70 17.75 11.41 -6.49
CA GLU A 70 17.49 10.13 -7.16
C GLU A 70 15.99 9.77 -7.09
N VAL A 71 15.55 8.92 -8.02
CA VAL A 71 14.18 8.40 -8.08
C VAL A 71 14.04 7.24 -7.08
N LEU A 72 13.46 7.49 -5.91
CA LEU A 72 13.28 6.48 -4.87
C LEU A 72 11.84 5.98 -4.83
N GLN A 73 11.67 4.66 -4.84
CA GLN A 73 10.38 4.03 -4.61
C GLN A 73 10.06 4.01 -3.12
N VAL A 74 8.91 4.56 -2.74
CA VAL A 74 8.46 4.65 -1.36
C VAL A 74 7.26 3.75 -1.13
N LEU A 75 7.38 2.80 -0.20
CA LEU A 75 6.25 2.02 0.28
C LEU A 75 5.38 2.89 1.20
N LYS A 76 4.16 3.20 0.78
CA LYS A 76 3.20 4.01 1.53
C LYS A 76 2.06 3.15 2.08
N ILE A 77 2.04 2.97 3.39
CA ILE A 77 0.98 2.25 4.10
C ILE A 77 -0.17 3.22 4.38
N TRP A 78 -1.33 2.94 3.78
CA TRP A 78 -2.48 3.83 3.82
C TRP A 78 -3.39 3.55 5.00
N ASN A 79 -3.67 2.28 5.32
CA ASN A 79 -4.45 1.95 6.50
C ASN A 79 -4.40 0.45 6.82
N VAL A 80 -4.83 0.11 8.03
CA VAL A 80 -5.22 -1.23 8.44
C VAL A 80 -6.68 -1.19 8.88
N LEU A 81 -7.55 -1.91 8.19
CA LEU A 81 -9.01 -1.75 8.31
C LEU A 81 -9.76 -3.04 8.01
N ASN A 82 -11.05 -3.09 8.35
CA ASN A 82 -11.89 -4.25 8.07
C ASN A 82 -12.25 -4.31 6.58
N CYS A 83 -12.62 -5.50 6.08
CA CYS A 83 -13.00 -5.71 4.69
C CYS A 83 -14.11 -4.76 4.20
N VAL A 84 -15.05 -4.40 5.08
CA VAL A 84 -16.17 -3.50 4.77
C VAL A 84 -15.70 -2.08 4.45
N GLU A 85 -14.58 -1.65 5.02
CA GLU A 85 -14.06 -0.29 4.89
C GLU A 85 -13.08 -0.15 3.70
N VAL A 86 -12.52 -1.26 3.22
CA VAL A 86 -11.54 -1.30 2.12
C VAL A 86 -12.07 -0.64 0.83
N PRO A 87 -13.30 -0.90 0.35
CA PRO A 87 -13.80 -0.29 -0.88
C PRO A 87 -13.85 1.24 -0.81
N SER A 88 -14.15 1.80 0.37
CA SER A 88 -14.19 3.24 0.58
C SER A 88 -12.79 3.87 0.47
N LEU A 89 -11.79 3.23 1.10
CA LEU A 89 -10.40 3.65 0.97
C LEU A 89 -9.91 3.51 -0.48
N ARG A 90 -10.18 2.37 -1.13
CA ARG A 90 -9.79 2.11 -2.51
C ARG A 90 -10.29 3.21 -3.45
N ARG A 91 -11.58 3.55 -3.39
CA ARG A 91 -12.17 4.61 -4.22
C ARG A 91 -11.52 5.97 -3.97
N ARG A 92 -11.18 6.31 -2.72
CA ARG A 92 -10.45 7.55 -2.42
C ARG A 92 -9.06 7.57 -3.06
N LEU A 93 -8.36 6.44 -3.03
CA LEU A 93 -7.04 6.29 -3.64
C LEU A 93 -7.11 6.33 -5.17
N GLU A 94 -8.11 5.67 -5.77
CA GLU A 94 -8.35 5.73 -7.22
C GLU A 94 -8.56 7.17 -7.70
N ASN A 95 -9.35 7.97 -6.97
CA ASN A 95 -9.55 9.38 -7.29
C ASN A 95 -8.24 10.19 -7.21
N ILE A 96 -7.36 9.87 -6.26
CA ILE A 96 -6.03 10.50 -6.16
C ILE A 96 -5.18 10.10 -7.38
N PHE A 97 -5.11 8.80 -7.68
CA PHE A 97 -4.27 8.28 -8.76
C PHE A 97 -4.78 8.56 -10.15
N ALA A 98 -6.06 8.91 -10.31
CA ALA A 98 -6.61 9.41 -11.56
C ALA A 98 -5.90 10.70 -12.06
N THR A 99 -5.25 11.43 -11.15
CA THR A 99 -4.46 12.63 -11.47
C THR A 99 -3.02 12.31 -11.89
N TYR A 100 -2.57 11.06 -11.75
CA TYR A 100 -1.19 10.68 -12.05
C TYR A 100 -0.99 10.50 -13.55
N THR A 101 0.18 10.93 -14.05
CA THR A 101 0.53 10.72 -15.45
C THR A 101 0.91 9.26 -15.71
N PRO A 102 0.73 8.73 -16.94
CA PRO A 102 1.13 7.37 -17.28
C PRO A 102 2.60 7.07 -16.96
N GLU A 103 3.49 8.03 -17.18
CA GLU A 103 4.93 7.88 -16.90
C GLU A 103 5.18 7.72 -15.39
N TYR A 104 4.46 8.48 -14.56
CA TYR A 104 4.55 8.35 -13.11
C TYR A 104 4.05 6.97 -12.66
N ILE A 105 2.89 6.54 -13.17
CA ILE A 105 2.32 5.21 -12.90
C ILE A 105 3.32 4.10 -13.28
N GLN A 106 3.99 4.23 -14.43
CA GLN A 106 5.00 3.26 -14.87
C GLN A 106 6.19 3.19 -13.89
N ARG A 107 6.67 4.33 -13.39
CA ARG A 107 7.75 4.36 -12.39
C ARG A 107 7.34 3.74 -11.07
N CYS A 108 6.10 3.92 -10.62
CA CYS A 108 5.57 3.23 -9.43
C CYS A 108 5.48 1.71 -9.60
N LYS A 109 5.40 1.23 -10.85
CA LYS A 109 5.34 -0.21 -11.18
C LYS A 109 6.69 -0.84 -11.44
N ALA A 110 7.68 -0.04 -11.80
CA ALA A 110 9.02 -0.54 -12.10
C ALA A 110 9.51 -1.45 -10.97
N LYS A 111 10.07 -2.59 -11.34
CA LYS A 111 10.91 -3.35 -10.43
C LYS A 111 12.33 -2.83 -10.66
N LEU A 112 13.03 -2.48 -9.58
CA LEU A 112 14.48 -2.47 -9.65
C LEU A 112 14.88 -3.90 -10.00
N LEU A 113 15.40 -4.06 -11.21
CA LEU A 113 16.16 -5.25 -11.58
C LEU A 113 17.55 -4.98 -11.01
N ASP A 114 17.97 -5.81 -10.06
CA ASP A 114 19.40 -5.95 -9.75
C ASP A 114 20.16 -6.45 -10.99
#